data_AF-A0A2S9WT57-F1
#
_entry.id   AF-A0A2S9WT57-F1
#
_cell.length_a   1.000
_cell.length_b   1.000
_cell.length_c   1.000
_cell.angle_alpha   90.00
_cell.angle_beta   90.00
_cell.angle_gamma   90.00
#
_symmetry.space_group_name_H-M   'P 1'
#
loop_
_entity.id
_entity.type
_entity.pdbx_description
1 polymer ?
#
loop_
_entity_poly.entity_id
_entity_poly.type
_entity_poly.pdbx_seq_one_letter_code
_entity_poly.pdbx_strand_id
1 'polypeptide(L)' 'MKSAWSKLHLTLKIGLLLFIFGVGPLLILLLLDALHLVEARNAVGFGILAFVSLYPSLILILIGGILTFRKRRKAKLLS' A
#
# COMPACT_ATOMS: atom_id res chain seq x y z
N MET A 1 2.46 -17.35 -17.08
CA MET A 1 2.26 -17.64 -15.63
C MET A 1 1.31 -16.60 -15.04
N LYS A 2 0.24 -17.00 -14.32
CA LYS A 2 -0.65 -16.02 -13.68
C LYS A 2 0.10 -15.30 -12.55
N SER A 3 0.32 -13.99 -12.70
CA SER A 3 0.98 -13.14 -11.70
C SER A 3 0.37 -13.33 -10.30
N ALA A 4 1.20 -13.35 -9.26
CA ALA A 4 0.75 -13.40 -7.87
C ALA A 4 -0.26 -12.28 -7.54
N TRP A 5 -0.16 -11.14 -8.24
CA TRP A 5 -1.09 -10.01 -8.17
C TRP A 5 -2.52 -10.40 -8.57
N SER A 6 -2.69 -11.23 -9.60
CA SER A 6 -4.01 -11.65 -10.07
C SER A 6 -4.77 -12.47 -9.03
N LYS A 7 -4.06 -13.08 -8.06
CA LYS A 7 -4.63 -13.90 -6.98
C LYS A 7 -5.04 -13.10 -5.74
N LEU A 8 -4.74 -11.80 -5.67
CA LEU A 8 -5.09 -10.94 -4.53
C LEU A 8 -6.56 -10.48 -4.61
N HIS A 9 -7.20 -10.32 -3.46
CA HIS A 9 -8.53 -9.70 -3.39
C HIS A 9 -8.47 -8.25 -3.89
N LEU A 10 -9.55 -7.76 -4.51
CA LEU A 10 -9.61 -6.39 -5.04
C LEU A 10 -9.32 -5.35 -3.94
N THR A 11 -9.91 -5.53 -2.75
CA THR A 11 -9.67 -4.69 -1.57
C THR A 11 -8.18 -4.59 -1.22
N LEU A 12 -7.44 -5.72 -1.29
CA LEU A 12 -6.00 -5.72 -1.00
C LEU A 12 -5.23 -4.95 -2.06
N LYS A 13 -5.61 -5.08 -3.33
CA LYS A 13 -4.98 -4.32 -4.42
C LYS A 13 -5.19 -2.82 -4.23
N ILE A 14 -6.43 -2.41 -3.94
CA ILE A 14 -6.76 -0.99 -3.72
C ILE A 14 -6.00 -0.46 -2.51
N GLY A 15 -5.96 -1.21 -1.39
CA GLY A 15 -5.20 -0.82 -0.21
C GLY A 15 -3.71 -0.65 -0.50
N LEU A 16 -3.11 -1.58 -1.24
CA LEU A 16 -1.70 -1.49 -1.65
C LEU A 16 -1.45 -0.28 -2.57
N LEU A 17 -2.31 -0.05 -3.56
CA LEU A 17 -2.17 1.10 -4.46
C LEU A 17 -2.32 2.42 -3.68
N LEU A 18 -3.31 2.52 -2.79
CA LEU A 18 -3.52 3.71 -1.97
C LEU A 18 -2.33 3.97 -1.03
N PHE A 19 -1.73 2.92 -0.46
CA PHE A 19 -0.52 3.07 0.35
C PHE A 19 0.66 3.54 -0.51
N ILE A 20 0.89 2.90 -1.66
CA ILE A 20 2.02 3.23 -2.55
C ILE A 20 1.92 4.66 -3.08
N PHE A 21 0.76 5.08 -3.56
CA PHE A 21 0.59 6.42 -4.15
C PHE A 21 0.31 7.50 -3.11
N GLY A 22 -0.31 7.16 -1.99
CA GLY A 22 -0.63 8.13 -0.94
C GLY A 22 0.54 8.37 0.01
N VAL A 23 1.23 7.31 0.44
CA VAL A 23 2.31 7.39 1.44
C VAL A 23 3.69 7.31 0.77
N GLY A 24 3.81 6.54 -0.31
CA GLY A 24 5.09 6.32 -1.00
C GLY A 24 5.82 7.60 -1.44
N PRO A 25 5.16 8.61 -2.05
CA PRO A 25 5.83 9.85 -2.44
C PRO A 25 6.49 10.57 -1.26
N LEU A 26 5.82 10.62 -0.10
CA LEU A 26 6.38 11.24 1.10
C LEU A 26 7.60 10.47 1.60
N LEU A 27 7.53 9.13 1.64
CA LEU A 27 8.65 8.30 2.08
C LEU A 27 9.86 8.42 1.14
N ILE A 28 9.62 8.47 -0.18
CA ILE A 28 10.69 8.69 -1.16
C ILE A 28 11.33 10.04 -0.94
N LEU A 29 10.54 11.10 -0.76
CA LEU A 29 11.05 12.45 -0.56
C LEU A 29 11.88 12.57 0.72
N LEU A 30 11.40 11.98 1.83
CA LEU A 30 12.16 11.92 3.09
C LEU A 30 13.45 11.10 2.95
N LEU A 31 13.43 10.01 2.18
CA LEU A 31 14.62 9.20 1.94
C LEU A 31 15.67 9.98 1.11
N LEU A 32 15.25 10.69 0.08
CA LEU A 32 16.14 11.51 -0.75
C LEU A 32 16.76 12.66 0.05
N ASP A 33 15.96 13.29 0.92
CA ASP A 33 16.43 14.32 1.84
C ASP A 33 17.47 13.78 2.83
N ALA A 34 17.20 12.62 3.43
CA ALA A 34 18.15 11.94 4.32
C ALA A 34 19.48 11.58 3.63
N LEU A 35 19.43 11.25 2.33
CA LEU A 35 20.60 10.98 1.50
C LEU A 35 21.29 12.26 0.98
N HIS A 36 20.81 13.45 1.35
CA HIS A 36 21.29 14.75 0.86
C HIS A 36 21.21 14.89 -0.67
N LEU A 37 20.30 14.17 -1.31
CA LEU A 37 20.10 14.21 -2.77
C LEU A 37 19.11 15.31 -3.20
N VAL A 38 18.23 15.74 -2.29
CA VAL A 38 17.22 16.79 -2.52
C VAL A 38 17.05 17.58 -1.21
N GLU A 39 16.85 18.90 -1.27
CA GLU A 39 16.41 19.68 -0.10
C GLU A 39 14.88 19.66 0.01
N ALA A 40 14.34 18.89 0.95
CA ALA A 40 12.91 18.82 1.23
C ALA A 40 12.39 20.01 2.05
N ARG A 41 12.55 21.25 1.56
CA ARG A 41 12.15 22.46 2.31
C ARG A 41 10.65 22.55 2.62
N ASN A 42 9.78 21.96 1.79
CA ASN A 42 8.34 21.97 2.03
C ASN A 42 7.68 20.66 1.56
N ALA A 43 7.55 19.72 2.49
CA ALA A 43 6.87 18.44 2.26
C ALA A 43 5.40 18.44 2.69
N VAL A 44 4.79 19.60 3.02
CA VAL A 44 3.44 19.66 3.62
C VAL A 44 2.39 19.01 2.73
N GLY A 45 2.44 19.22 1.41
CA GLY A 45 1.49 18.60 0.47
C GLY A 45 1.56 17.07 0.48
N PHE A 46 2.78 16.52 0.47
CA PHE A 46 3.00 15.08 0.60
C PHE A 46 2.64 14.56 1.99
N GLY A 47 2.85 15.37 3.04
CA GLY A 47 2.42 15.10 4.41
C GLY A 47 0.91 14.94 4.54
N ILE A 48 0.14 15.86 3.96
CA ILE A 48 -1.32 15.81 3.94
C ILE A 48 -1.80 14.58 3.15
N LEU A 49 -1.23 14.35 1.96
CA LEU A 49 -1.57 13.19 1.13
C LEU A 49 -1.32 11.87 1.88
N ALA A 50 -0.18 11.75 2.56
CA ALA A 50 0.14 10.58 3.37
C ALA A 50 -0.82 10.45 4.56
N PHE A 51 -1.13 11.54 5.27
CA PHE A 51 -2.04 11.53 6.42
C PHE A 51 -3.43 11.00 6.04
N VAL A 52 -4.02 11.51 4.95
CA VAL A 52 -5.35 11.08 4.50
C VAL A 52 -5.35 9.67 3.91
N SER A 53 -4.21 9.18 3.40
CA SER A 53 -4.12 7.88 2.73
C SER A 53 -3.66 6.74 3.64
N LEU A 54 -2.89 7.03 4.70
CA LEU A 54 -2.25 6.02 5.54
C LEU A 54 -3.28 5.14 6.24
N TYR A 55 -4.19 5.70 7.04
CA TYR A 55 -5.15 4.90 7.79
C TYR A 55 -6.12 4.12 6.89
N PRO A 56 -6.74 4.74 5.86
CA PRO A 56 -7.61 3.99 4.95
C PRO A 56 -6.87 2.87 4.22
N SER A 57 -5.63 3.09 3.78
CA SER A 57 -4.84 2.05 3.11
C SER A 57 -4.50 0.87 4.02
N LEU A 58 -4.11 1.13 5.29
CA LEU A 58 -3.85 0.07 6.27
C LEU A 58 -5.09 -0.79 6.54
N ILE A 59 -6.26 -0.16 6.68
CA ILE A 59 -7.54 -0.89 6.88
C ILE A 59 -7.84 -1.78 5.66
N LEU A 60 -7.70 -1.26 4.44
CA LEU A 60 -7.93 -2.01 3.21
C LEU A 60 -6.94 -3.15 3.03
N ILE A 61 -5.66 -2.94 3.38
CA ILE A 61 -4.62 -3.97 3.35
C ILE A 61 -4.96 -5.08 4.35
N LEU A 62 -5.37 -4.75 5.58
CA LEU A 62 -5.72 -5.72 6.60
C LEU A 62 -6.94 -6.57 6.17
N ILE A 63 -8.05 -5.92 5.81
CA ILE A 63 -9.27 -6.60 5.37
C ILE A 63 -9.01 -7.42 4.11
N GLY A 64 -8.35 -6.81 3.11
CA GLY A 64 -8.01 -7.47 1.86
C GLY A 64 -7.06 -8.66 2.06
N GLY A 65 -6.14 -8.57 3.02
CA GLY A 65 -5.25 -9.65 3.44
C GLY A 65 -6.02 -10.83 4.01
N ILE A 66 -6.92 -10.57 4.95
CA ILE A 66 -7.80 -11.59 5.54
C ILE A 66 -8.64 -12.28 4.46
N LEU A 67 -9.27 -11.51 3.55
CA LEU A 67 -10.09 -12.06 2.46
C LEU A 67 -9.26 -12.92 1.49
N THR A 68 -8.06 -12.45 1.13
CA THR A 68 -7.14 -13.19 0.27
C THR A 68 -6.70 -14.50 0.93
N PHE A 69 -6.38 -14.47 2.23
CA PHE A 69 -5.99 -15.65 3.00
C PHE A 69 -7.12 -16.68 3.09
N ARG A 70 -8.34 -16.25 3.43
CA ARG A 70 -9.53 -17.12 3.50
C ARG A 70 -9.82 -17.77 2.14
N LYS A 71 -9.73 -17.01 1.05
CA LYS A 71 -9.92 -17.55 -0.33
C LYS A 71 -8.90 -18.62 -0.66
N ARG A 72 -7.62 -18.40 -0.34
CA ARG A 72 -6.54 -19.37 -0.58
C ARG A 72 -6.70 -20.63 0.27
N ARG A 73 -7.09 -20.49 1.55
CA ARG A 73 -7.38 -21.64 2.42
C ARG A 73 -8.52 -22.49 1.90
N LYS A 74 -9.64 -21.88 1.49
CA LYS A 74 -10.76 -22.63 0.89
C LYS A 74 -10.33 -23.39 -0.37
N ALA A 75 -9.57 -22.74 -1.27
CA ALA A 75 -9.08 -23.39 -2.49
C ALA A 75 -8.18 -24.59 -2.20
N LYS A 76 -7.35 -24.54 -1.14
CA LYS A 76 -6.48 -25.66 -0.73
C LYS A 76 -7.25 -26.80 -0.05
N LEU A 77 -8.40 -26.53 0.58
CA LEU A 77 -9.24 -27.56 1.20
C LEU A 77 -10.14 -28.29 0.20
N LEU A 78 -10.34 -27.72 -1.00
CA LEU A 78 -11.19 -28.25 -2.06
C LEU A 78 -10.39 -28.89 -3.21
N SER A 79 -9.06 -28.95 -3.08
CA SER A 79 -8.13 -29.62 -4.00
C SER A 79 -7.65 -30.93 -3.43
#